data_AF-A0A3N5WEG3-F1
#
_entry.id   AF-A0A3N5WEG3-F1
#
_cell.length_a   1.000
_cell.length_b   1.000
_cell.length_c   1.000
_cell.angle_alpha   90.00
_cell.angle_beta   90.00
_cell.angle_gamma   90.00
#
_symmetry.space_group_name_H-M   'P 1'
#
loop_
_entity.id
_entity.type
_entity.pdbx_description
1 polymer ?
#
loop_
_entity_poly.entity_id
_entity_poly.type
_entity_poly.pdbx_seq_one_letter_code
_entity_poly.pdbx_strand_id
1 'polypeptide(L)'
;MPDADSPALQILLYISVGLLAAIALLCWRISRRLARLERRLGTGAAHADADAAAPTAAETSAGGAFETFLSENPARRALPKGEQFAAYRKWRQEKGLNWSGS
;
A
#
# COMPACT_ATOMS: atom_id res chain seq x y z
N MET A 1 -61.70 -8.87 -5.93
CA MET A 1 -60.93 -8.73 -7.18
C MET A 1 -59.45 -8.82 -6.84
N PRO A 2 -58.82 -10.00 -6.95
CA PRO A 2 -57.43 -10.19 -6.55
C PRO A 2 -56.58 -10.70 -7.73
N ASP A 3 -56.25 -9.82 -8.69
CA ASP A 3 -55.30 -10.16 -9.77
C ASP A 3 -54.29 -9.03 -10.05
N ALA A 4 -54.43 -7.87 -9.39
CA ALA A 4 -53.58 -6.70 -9.62
C ALA A 4 -52.23 -6.76 -8.90
N ASP A 5 -52.07 -7.62 -7.89
CA ASP A 5 -50.86 -7.68 -7.05
C ASP A 5 -49.74 -8.53 -7.68
N SER A 6 -50.10 -9.56 -8.46
CA SER A 6 -49.14 -10.45 -9.13
C SER A 6 -48.16 -9.73 -10.08
N PRO A 7 -48.59 -8.81 -10.98
CA PRO A 7 -47.66 -8.11 -11.86
C PRO A 7 -46.80 -7.09 -11.11
N ALA A 8 -47.33 -6.43 -10.07
CA ALA A 8 -46.58 -5.47 -9.27
C ALA A 8 -45.46 -6.14 -8.46
N LEU A 9 -45.75 -7.30 -7.86
CA LEU A 9 -44.75 -8.11 -7.14
C LEU A 9 -43.68 -8.67 -8.09
N GLN A 10 -44.06 -9.07 -9.30
CA GLN A 10 -43.08 -9.50 -10.32
C GLN A 10 -42.14 -8.36 -10.74
N ILE A 11 -42.68 -7.16 -10.98
CA ILE A 11 -41.85 -5.98 -11.31
C ILE A 11 -40.88 -5.66 -10.17
N LEU A 12 -41.35 -5.67 -8.92
CA LEU A 12 -40.50 -5.42 -7.75
C LEU A 12 -39.41 -6.50 -7.59
N LEU A 13 -39.74 -7.76 -7.87
CA LEU A 13 -38.78 -8.86 -7.88
C LEU A 13 -37.70 -8.64 -8.96
N TYR A 14 -38.08 -8.29 -10.19
CA TYR A 14 -37.09 -8.03 -11.24
C TYR A 14 -36.19 -6.83 -10.93
N ILE A 15 -36.74 -5.76 -10.37
CA ILE A 15 -35.95 -4.58 -9.97
C ILE A 15 -34.97 -4.94 -8.85
N SER A 16 -35.43 -5.68 -7.82
CA SER A 16 -34.57 -6.08 -6.70
C SER A 16 -33.46 -7.04 -7.12
N VAL A 17 -33.76 -8.03 -7.98
CA VAL A 17 -32.77 -8.94 -8.56
C VAL A 17 -31.78 -8.17 -9.45
N GLY A 18 -32.28 -7.24 -10.28
CA GLY A 18 -31.44 -6.38 -11.12
C GLY A 18 -30.49 -5.51 -10.29
N LEU A 19 -30.98 -4.93 -9.20
CA LEU A 19 -30.17 -4.13 -8.28
C LEU A 19 -29.10 -4.98 -7.59
N LEU A 20 -29.47 -6.18 -7.10
CA LEU A 20 -28.52 -7.12 -6.52
C LEU A 20 -27.43 -7.54 -7.52
N ALA A 21 -27.81 -7.83 -8.76
CA ALA A 21 -26.85 -8.17 -9.82
C ALA A 21 -25.91 -7.00 -10.13
N ALA A 22 -26.43 -5.77 -10.19
CA ALA A 22 -25.63 -4.57 -10.39
C ALA A 22 -24.62 -4.36 -9.26
N ILE A 23 -25.05 -4.51 -8.00
CA ILE A 23 -24.18 -4.43 -6.82
C ILE A 23 -23.10 -5.51 -6.87
N ALA A 24 -23.47 -6.77 -7.16
CA ALA A 24 -22.51 -7.86 -7.27
C ALA A 24 -21.46 -7.59 -8.37
N LEU A 25 -21.87 -7.05 -9.51
CA LEU A 25 -20.97 -6.70 -10.62
C LEU A 25 -20.02 -5.54 -10.25
N LEU A 26 -20.50 -4.55 -9.51
CA LEU A 26 -19.68 -3.46 -8.97
C LEU A 26 -18.66 -3.99 -7.97
N CYS A 27 -19.09 -4.80 -7.00
CA CYS A 27 -18.21 -5.45 -6.03
C CYS A 27 -17.14 -6.27 -6.75
N TRP A 28 -17.52 -7.10 -7.73
CA TRP A 28 -16.57 -7.89 -8.50
C TRP A 28 -15.57 -7.02 -9.27
N ARG A 29 -16.02 -5.93 -9.90
CA ARG A 29 -15.15 -4.98 -10.60
C ARG A 29 -14.15 -4.32 -9.64
N ILE A 30 -14.60 -3.95 -8.45
CA ILE A 30 -13.75 -3.36 -7.40
C ILE A 30 -12.74 -4.40 -6.91
N SER A 31 -13.16 -5.62 -6.58
CA SER A 31 -12.26 -6.70 -6.17
C SER A 31 -11.21 -7.02 -7.23
N ARG A 32 -11.57 -7.02 -8.53
CA ARG A 32 -10.60 -7.20 -9.62
C ARG A 32 -9.59 -6.06 -9.71
N ARG A 33 -10.03 -4.81 -9.51
CA ARG A 33 -9.12 -3.66 -9.45
C ARG A 33 -8.19 -3.73 -8.24
N LEU A 34 -8.73 -4.13 -7.09
CA LEU A 34 -7.97 -4.30 -5.87
C LEU A 34 -6.93 -5.41 -6.02
N ALA A 35 -7.30 -6.58 -6.54
CA ALA A 35 -6.37 -7.67 -6.83
C ALA A 35 -5.28 -7.26 -7.85
N ARG A 36 -5.61 -6.40 -8.83
CA ARG A 36 -4.62 -5.85 -9.77
C ARG A 36 -3.66 -4.88 -9.08
N LEU A 37 -4.16 -4.05 -8.17
CA LEU A 37 -3.35 -3.13 -7.37
C LEU A 37 -2.49 -3.88 -6.37
N GLU A 38 -3.03 -4.89 -5.70
CA GLU A 38 -2.30 -5.78 -4.79
C GLU A 38 -1.20 -6.53 -5.53
N ARG A 39 -1.46 -7.04 -6.73
CA ARG A 39 -0.39 -7.63 -7.57
C ARG A 39 0.68 -6.61 -7.91
N ARG A 40 0.31 -5.38 -8.27
CA ARG A 40 1.26 -4.30 -8.58
C ARG A 40 2.05 -3.85 -7.35
N LEU A 41 1.45 -3.84 -6.17
CA LEU A 41 2.10 -3.53 -4.90
C LEU A 41 2.96 -4.69 -4.41
N GLY A 42 2.55 -5.95 -4.60
CA GLY A 42 3.36 -7.13 -4.30
C GLY A 42 4.57 -7.25 -5.23
N THR A 43 4.40 -6.98 -6.53
CA THR A 43 5.53 -6.87 -7.46
C THR A 43 6.34 -5.60 -7.24
N GLY A 44 5.70 -4.50 -6.82
CA GLY A 44 6.35 -3.23 -6.51
C GLY A 44 7.14 -3.27 -5.20
N ALA A 45 6.72 -4.07 -4.21
CA ALA A 45 7.48 -4.36 -3.00
C ALA A 45 8.67 -5.26 -3.31
N ALA A 46 8.50 -6.27 -4.17
CA ALA A 46 9.60 -7.07 -4.69
C ALA A 46 10.58 -6.25 -5.57
N HIS A 47 10.10 -5.22 -6.28
CA HIS A 47 10.94 -4.29 -7.03
C HIS A 47 11.53 -3.16 -6.15
N ALA A 48 10.88 -2.75 -5.06
CA ALA A 48 11.43 -1.80 -4.09
C ALA A 48 12.59 -2.40 -3.27
N ASP A 49 12.63 -3.73 -3.14
CA ASP A 49 13.82 -4.46 -2.67
C ASP A 49 14.86 -4.68 -3.78
N ALA A 50 14.47 -4.67 -5.06
CA ALA A 50 15.39 -4.79 -6.20
C ALA A 50 16.03 -3.44 -6.61
N ASP A 51 15.34 -2.32 -6.36
CA ASP A 51 15.86 -0.94 -6.40
C ASP A 51 16.56 -0.56 -5.07
N ALA A 52 17.05 -1.57 -4.33
CA ALA A 52 18.16 -1.45 -3.40
C ALA A 52 19.46 -1.09 -4.16
N ALA A 53 19.40 -0.05 -4.98
CA ALA A 53 20.56 0.69 -5.44
C ALA A 53 21.36 1.06 -4.19
N ALA A 54 22.64 0.68 -4.23
CA ALA A 54 23.59 0.85 -3.16
C ALA A 54 23.47 2.24 -2.52
N PRO A 55 23.69 2.35 -1.18
CA PRO A 55 23.62 3.62 -0.47
C PRO A 55 24.45 4.66 -1.22
N THR A 56 23.81 5.78 -1.54
CA THR A 56 24.48 6.84 -2.29
C THR A 56 25.59 7.44 -1.41
N ALA A 57 26.71 7.85 -1.99
CA ALA A 57 27.85 8.37 -1.24
C ALA A 57 27.48 9.59 -0.35
N ALA A 58 26.42 10.32 -0.70
CA ALA A 58 25.84 11.39 0.11
C ALA A 58 25.24 10.90 1.44
N GLU A 59 24.74 9.66 1.49
CA GLU A 59 24.14 9.05 2.68
C GLU A 59 25.20 8.46 3.64
N THR A 60 26.41 8.18 3.14
CA THR A 60 27.54 7.64 3.92
C THR A 60 28.63 8.67 4.20
N SER A 61 28.42 9.94 3.84
CA SER A 61 29.36 11.01 4.14
C SER A 61 29.45 11.25 5.65
N ALA A 62 30.66 11.48 6.16
CA ALA A 62 30.89 11.86 7.55
C ALA A 62 30.12 13.17 7.86
N GLY A 63 29.33 13.19 8.92
CA GLY A 63 28.38 14.26 9.25
C GLY A 63 26.99 14.14 8.58
N GLY A 64 26.70 13.07 7.85
CA GLY A 64 25.41 12.85 7.19
C GLY A 64 24.29 12.39 8.13
N ALA A 65 23.05 12.40 7.63
CA ALA A 65 21.85 12.00 8.40
C ALA A 65 21.94 10.57 8.99
N PHE A 66 22.80 9.70 8.44
CA PHE A 66 23.10 8.39 9.00
C PHE A 66 23.86 8.47 10.33
N GLU A 67 24.79 9.41 10.49
CA GLU A 67 25.48 9.62 11.76
C GLU A 67 24.54 10.22 12.81
N THR A 68 23.61 11.11 12.42
CA THR A 68 22.55 11.60 13.30
C THR A 68 21.65 10.45 13.79
N PHE A 69 21.31 9.53 12.90
CA PHE A 69 20.55 8.33 13.27
C PHE A 69 21.29 7.43 14.26
N LEU A 70 22.62 7.30 14.12
CA LEU A 70 23.45 6.51 15.03
C LEU A 70 23.77 7.26 16.34
N SER A 71 23.80 8.59 16.33
CA SER A 71 24.03 9.40 17.53
C SER A 71 22.80 9.48 18.43
N GLU A 72 21.59 9.47 17.87
CA GLU A 72 20.34 9.43 18.65
C GLU A 72 20.22 8.15 19.50
N ASN A 73 20.76 7.02 19.03
CA ASN A 73 20.78 5.79 19.81
C ASN A 73 22.03 4.95 19.50
N PRO A 74 23.07 5.00 20.36
CA PRO A 74 24.35 4.34 20.08
C PRO A 74 24.25 2.81 20.08
N ALA A 75 23.21 2.23 20.67
CA ALA A 75 22.95 0.79 20.61
C ALA A 75 22.72 0.30 19.18
N ARG A 76 22.32 1.19 18.27
CA ARG A 76 22.14 0.89 16.84
C ARG A 76 23.46 0.54 16.15
N ARG A 77 24.62 0.96 16.67
CA ARG A 77 25.94 0.58 16.13
C ARG A 77 26.28 -0.89 16.37
N ALA A 78 25.66 -1.53 17.36
CA ALA A 78 25.87 -2.94 17.67
C ALA A 78 25.06 -3.87 16.76
N LEU A 79 24.09 -3.35 16.00
CA LEU A 79 23.29 -4.13 15.06
C LEU A 79 24.12 -4.54 13.85
N PRO A 80 23.79 -5.66 13.17
CA PRO A 80 24.35 -5.98 11.87
C PRO A 80 24.14 -4.85 10.86
N LYS A 81 25.11 -4.60 10.00
CA LYS A 81 25.09 -3.47 9.02
C LYS A 81 23.80 -3.43 8.18
N GLY A 82 23.24 -4.59 7.81
CA GLY A 82 21.96 -4.68 7.10
C GLY A 82 20.76 -4.17 7.91
N GLU A 83 20.72 -4.48 9.20
CA GLU A 83 19.67 -4.01 10.12
C GLU A 83 19.82 -2.52 10.44
N GLN A 84 21.06 -2.02 10.52
CA GLN A 84 21.33 -0.60 10.69
C GLN A 84 20.72 0.23 9.56
N PHE A 85 20.89 -0.20 8.30
CA PHE A 85 20.32 0.50 7.15
C PHE A 85 18.80 0.32 7.04
N ALA A 86 18.24 -0.82 7.47
CA ALA A 86 16.79 -1.00 7.55
C ALA A 86 16.17 -0.05 8.59
N ALA A 87 16.77 0.03 9.77
CA ALA A 87 16.33 0.93 10.83
C ALA A 87 16.54 2.41 10.47
N TYR A 88 17.63 2.75 9.79
CA TYR A 88 17.88 4.10 9.27
C TYR A 88 16.82 4.55 8.27
N ARG A 89 16.39 3.66 7.37
CA ARG A 89 15.33 3.95 6.39
C ARG A 89 13.99 4.20 7.07
N LYS A 90 13.61 3.39 8.06
CA LYS A 90 12.41 3.63 8.88
C LYS A 90 12.47 4.97 9.61
N TRP A 91 13.60 5.26 10.25
CA TRP A 91 13.84 6.54 10.91
C TRP A 91 13.71 7.73 9.96
N ARG A 92 14.21 7.61 8.72
CA ARG A 92 14.07 8.67 7.71
C ARG A 92 12.61 8.88 7.28
N GLN A 93 11.81 7.81 7.19
CA GLN A 93 10.37 7.90 6.93
C GLN A 93 9.62 8.56 8.09
N GLU A 94 9.94 8.19 9.33
CA GLU A 94 9.34 8.77 10.55
C GLU A 94 9.68 10.26 10.72
N LYS A 95 10.91 10.65 10.35
CA LYS A 95 11.36 12.04 10.40
C LYS A 95 10.87 12.91 9.23
N GLY A 96 10.07 12.35 8.31
CA GLY A 96 9.54 13.11 7.16
C GLY A 96 10.62 13.55 6.16
N LEU A 97 11.78 12.89 6.15
CA LEU A 97 12.91 13.17 5.26
C LEU A 97 12.79 12.42 3.92
N ASN A 98 11.66 11.77 3.67
CA ASN A 98 11.24 11.27 2.38
C ASN A 98 10.73 12.45 1.55
N TRP A 99 11.63 13.16 0.87
CA TRP A 99 11.22 14.16 -0.09
C TRP A 99 10.30 13.50 -1.12
N SER A 100 9.01 13.86 -1.08
CA SER A 100 8.13 13.88 -2.23
C SER A 100 8.79 14.79 -3.27
N GLY A 101 9.65 14.21 -4.10
CA GLY A 101 10.20 14.87 -5.27
C GLY A 101 9.10 15.07 -6.30
N SER A 102 8.60 16.31 -6.39
CA SER A 102 8.16 16.89 -7.65
C SER A 102 9.34 17.66 -8.26
#